data_AF-A0A925TUN4-F1
#
_entry.id   AF-A0A925TUN4-F1
#
_cell.length_a   1.000
_cell.length_b   1.000
_cell.length_c   1.000
_cell.angle_alpha   90.00
_cell.angle_beta   90.00
_cell.angle_gamma   90.00
#
_symmetry.space_group_name_H-M   'P 1'
#
loop_
_entity.id
_entity.type
_entity.pdbx_description
1 polymer ?
#
loop_
_entity_poly.entity_id
_entity_poly.type
_entity_poly.pdbx_seq_one_letter_code
_entity_poly.pdbx_strand_id
1 'polypeptide(L)' 'MRIITQEEKHALMPKRGKTSYLRLQIENLNPGEILQVDRADCPGKRGPYYIVVRLNNGKRKYVLSKITKGTGWIIERIT' A
#
# COMPACT_ATOMS: atom_id res chain seq x y z
N MET A 1 -22.77 11.04 5.97
CA MET A 1 -22.49 9.61 6.26
C MET A 1 -23.80 8.94 6.66
N ARG A 2 -24.08 7.70 6.23
CA ARG A 2 -25.31 6.94 6.61
C ARG A 2 -24.95 5.54 7.13
N ILE A 3 -25.75 5.02 8.06
CA ILE A 3 -25.66 3.64 8.55
C ILE A 3 -26.57 2.77 7.67
N ILE A 4 -26.12 1.57 7.31
CA ILE A 4 -26.87 0.62 6.48
C ILE A 4 -27.06 -0.71 7.23
N THR A 5 -28.13 -1.43 6.93
CA THR A 5 -28.45 -2.75 7.50
C THR A 5 -27.65 -3.86 6.80
N GLN A 6 -27.64 -5.06 7.39
CA GLN A 6 -26.92 -6.21 6.85
C GLN A 6 -27.54 -6.72 5.53
N GLU A 7 -28.86 -6.62 5.38
CA GLU A 7 -29.60 -6.99 4.16
C GLU A 7 -29.23 -6.06 2.99
N GLU A 8 -29.19 -4.75 3.25
CA GLU A 8 -28.74 -3.75 2.28
C GLU A 8 -27.27 -3.98 1.88
N LYS A 9 -26.43 -4.36 2.83
CA LYS A 9 -25.02 -4.70 2.57
C LYS A 9 -24.90 -5.91 1.64
N HIS A 10 -25.71 -6.95 1.80
CA HIS A 10 -25.67 -8.13 0.92
C HIS A 10 -26.11 -7.78 -0.51
N ALA A 11 -27.13 -6.94 -0.67
CA ALA A 11 -27.61 -6.47 -1.97
C ALA A 11 -26.55 -5.65 -2.74
N LEU A 12 -25.68 -4.94 -2.02
CA LEU A 12 -24.61 -4.13 -2.61
C LEU A 12 -23.38 -4.94 -3.07
N MET A 13 -23.32 -6.24 -2.80
CA MET A 13 -22.19 -7.13 -3.12
C MET A 13 -20.81 -6.48 -2.86
N PRO A 14 -20.55 -5.96 -1.63
CA PRO A 14 -19.36 -5.19 -1.36
C PRO A 14 -18.11 -6.05 -1.57
N LYS A 15 -17.31 -5.67 -2.55
CA LYS A 15 -15.98 -6.26 -2.73
C LYS A 15 -15.08 -5.76 -1.61
N ARG A 16 -14.12 -6.60 -1.19
CA ARG A 16 -13.08 -6.20 -0.24
C ARG A 16 -12.44 -4.91 -0.76
N GLY A 17 -12.55 -3.83 0.00
CA GLY A 17 -11.98 -2.53 -0.38
C GLY A 17 -10.49 -2.72 -0.68
N LYS A 18 -10.12 -2.48 -1.94
CA LYS A 18 -8.71 -2.41 -2.37
C LYS A 18 -8.23 -1.04 -1.93
N THR A 19 -7.33 -1.03 -0.95
CA THR A 19 -5.92 -0.67 -1.22
C THR A 19 -5.74 0.84 -1.14
N SER A 20 -4.97 1.32 -0.15
CA SER A 20 -4.56 2.74 -0.11
C SER A 20 -3.90 3.12 -1.44
N TYR A 21 -4.03 4.37 -1.90
CA TYR A 21 -3.40 4.88 -3.13
C TYR A 21 -1.92 4.44 -3.23
N LEU A 22 -1.21 4.53 -2.11
CA LEU A 22 0.15 4.04 -1.94
C LEU A 22 0.36 2.56 -2.32
N ARG A 23 -0.53 1.66 -1.90
CA ARG A 23 -0.40 0.25 -2.25
C ARG A 23 -0.68 -0.01 -3.74
N LEU A 24 -1.55 0.76 -4.40
CA LEU A 24 -1.73 0.66 -5.86
C LEU A 24 -0.45 1.08 -6.59
N GLN A 25 0.19 2.17 -6.15
CA GLN A 25 1.45 2.61 -6.75
C GLN A 25 2.57 1.57 -6.57
N ILE A 26 2.68 0.96 -5.39
CA ILE A 26 3.67 -0.11 -5.16
C ILE A 26 3.36 -1.35 -6.02
N GLU A 27 2.08 -1.75 -6.16
CA GLU A 27 1.69 -2.91 -6.97
C GLU A 27 1.96 -2.73 -8.48
N ASN A 28 2.04 -1.48 -8.94
CA ASN A 28 2.28 -1.11 -10.34
C ASN A 28 3.77 -0.90 -10.68
N LEU A 29 4.68 -0.94 -9.70
CA LEU A 29 6.12 -0.87 -9.98
C LEU A 29 6.55 -2.05 -10.87
N ASN A 30 7.32 -1.77 -11.90
CA ASN A 30 8.05 -2.77 -12.66
C ASN A 30 9.33 -3.19 -11.92
N PRO A 31 9.88 -4.40 -12.18
CA PRO A 31 11.17 -4.79 -11.62
C PRO A 31 12.26 -3.78 -11.97
N GLY A 32 13.01 -3.31 -10.97
CA GLY A 32 14.02 -2.26 -11.07
C GLY A 32 13.49 -0.84 -10.85
N GLU A 33 12.17 -0.63 -10.77
CA GLU A 33 11.61 0.69 -10.49
C GLU A 33 11.59 1.01 -9.00
N ILE A 34 11.75 2.30 -8.71
CA ILE A 34 11.84 2.86 -7.37
C ILE A 34 10.73 3.89 -7.18
N LEU A 35 9.96 3.73 -6.11
CA LEU A 35 8.97 4.68 -5.63
C LEU A 35 9.48 5.39 -4.39
N GLN A 36 9.59 6.72 -4.46
CA GLN A 36 9.74 7.55 -3.28
C GLN A 36 8.35 7.88 -2.71
N VAL A 37 8.22 7.77 -1.39
CA VAL A 37 6.99 8.03 -0.66
C VAL A 37 7.29 9.03 0.44
N ASP A 38 6.74 10.23 0.34
CA ASP A 38 6.90 11.23 1.38
C ASP A 38 6.03 10.91 2.59
N ARG A 39 6.47 11.37 3.76
CA ARG A 39 5.76 11.12 5.03
C ARG A 39 4.35 11.68 5.04
N ALA A 40 4.13 12.81 4.36
CA ALA A 40 2.81 13.43 4.23
C ALA A 40 1.82 12.53 3.48
N ASP A 41 2.30 11.75 2.51
CA ASP A 41 1.48 10.86 1.67
C ASP A 41 1.20 9.50 2.31
N CYS A 42 1.84 9.22 3.47
CA CYS A 42 1.62 8.02 4.25
C CYS A 42 0.96 8.35 5.60
N PRO A 43 -0.38 8.40 5.68
CA PRO A 43 -1.09 8.82 6.89
C PRO A 43 -0.94 7.84 8.08
N GLY A 44 -0.30 6.68 7.88
CA GLY A 44 -0.09 5.68 8.92
C GLY A 44 1.18 5.92 9.74
N LYS A 45 1.08 5.90 11.08
CA LYS A 45 2.22 5.98 12.01
C LYS A 45 3.34 4.96 11.72
N ARG A 46 2.98 3.80 11.13
CA ARG A 46 3.91 2.70 10.84
C ARG A 46 4.46 2.71 9.40
N GLY A 47 4.11 3.72 8.60
CA GLY A 47 4.57 3.83 7.21
C GLY A 47 4.08 2.70 6.29
N PRO A 48 4.71 2.53 5.11
CA PRO A 48 4.35 1.50 4.13
C PRO A 48 4.77 0.08 4.51
N TYR A 49 5.40 -0.14 5.67
CA TYR A 49 5.97 -1.44 6.05
C TYR A 49 5.00 -2.61 5.88
N TYR A 50 3.78 -2.50 6.42
CA TYR A 50 2.78 -3.57 6.32
C TYR A 50 2.26 -3.79 4.91
N ILE A 51 2.31 -2.76 4.07
CA ILE A 51 1.95 -2.88 2.66
C ILE A 51 3.01 -3.72 1.97
N VAL A 52 4.28 -3.33 2.09
CA VAL A 52 5.42 -4.01 1.46
C VAL A 52 5.50 -5.47 1.90
N VAL A 53 5.39 -5.76 3.21
CA VAL A 53 5.40 -7.13 3.74
C VAL A 53 4.28 -7.99 3.16
N ARG A 54 3.08 -7.43 2.94
CA ARG A 54 1.96 -8.18 2.35
C ARG A 54 2.08 -8.36 0.84
N LEU A 55 2.75 -7.44 0.16
CA LEU A 55 2.99 -7.51 -1.29
C LEU A 55 4.14 -8.44 -1.63
N ASN A 56 5.13 -8.55 -0.73
CA ASN A 56 6.19 -9.53 -0.82
C ASN A 56 5.61 -10.94 -0.83
N ASN A 57 5.74 -11.59 -1.97
CA ASN A 57 5.36 -12.98 -2.18
C ASN A 57 6.45 -13.66 -3.01
N GLY A 58 6.40 -14.99 -3.16
CA GLY A 58 7.45 -15.72 -3.90
C GLY A 58 7.68 -15.25 -5.34
N LYS A 59 6.74 -14.49 -5.93
CA LYS A 59 6.85 -13.94 -7.30
C LYS A 59 7.26 -12.47 -7.33
N ARG A 60 6.83 -11.68 -6.34
CA ARG A 60 7.08 -10.23 -6.26
C ARG A 60 7.88 -9.89 -5.01
N LYS A 61 9.05 -9.28 -5.19
CA LYS A 61 9.90 -8.86 -4.08
C LYS A 61 10.08 -7.35 -4.12
N TYR A 62 10.01 -6.74 -2.96
CA TYR A 62 10.14 -5.32 -2.72
C TYR A 62 11.08 -5.09 -1.55
N VAL A 63 11.97 -4.12 -1.70
CA VAL A 63 12.84 -3.60 -0.65
C VAL A 63 12.26 -2.28 -0.17
N LEU A 64 12.19 -2.10 1.14
CA LEU A 64 11.74 -0.87 1.78
C LEU A 64 12.90 -0.27 2.57
N SER A 65 13.24 0.97 2.26
CA SER A 65 14.24 1.75 3.00
C SER A 65 13.62 3.02 3.57
N LYS A 66 14.03 3.41 4.76
CA LYS A 66 13.61 4.68 5.39
C LYS A 66 14.63 5.76 5.07
N ILE A 67 14.16 6.95 4.71
CA ILE A 67 15.05 8.10 4.49
C ILE A 67 15.50 8.63 5.86
N THR A 68 16.82 8.75 6.07
CA THR A 68 17.46 9.07 7.36
C THR A 68 17.03 10.43 7.94
N LYS A 69 16.69 11.40 7.08
CA LYS A 69 16.13 12.70 7.50
C LYS A 69 14.66 12.63 7.97
N GLY A 70 14.06 11.44 7.99
CA GLY A 70 12.70 11.21 8.48
C GLY A 70 11.59 11.70 7.53
N THR A 71 11.95 12.09 6.30
CA THR A 71 11.07 12.70 5.31
C THR A 71 10.18 11.70 4.57
N GLY A 72 10.50 10.41 4.62
CA GLY A 72 9.73 9.40 3.90
C GLY A 72 10.41 8.04 3.80
N TRP A 73 10.06 7.32 2.75
CA TRP A 73 10.51 5.97 2.43
C TRP A 73 10.82 5.82 0.95
N ILE A 74 11.64 4.82 0.65
CA ILE A 74 11.96 4.37 -0.70
C ILE A 74 11.49 2.92 -0.80
N ILE A 75 10.77 2.60 -1.86
CA ILE A 75 10.29 1.25 -2.15
C ILE A 75 10.77 0.87 -3.53
N GLU A 76 11.58 -0.18 -3.62
CA GLU A 76 12.09 -0.71 -4.88
C GLU A 76 11.48 -2.08 -5.13
N ARG A 77 11.07 -2.36 -6.37
CA ARG A 77 10.67 -3.72 -6.76
C ARG A 77 11.87 -4.47 -7.34
N ILE A 78 12.24 -5.58 -6.72
CA ILE A 78 13.37 -6.43 -7.13
C ILE A 78 12.94 -7.48 -8.16
N THR A 79 11.77 -8.10 -7.99
CA THR A 79 11.20 -9.12 -8.90
C THR A 79 9.69 -8.95 -9.03
#